data_AF-X0KEY6-F1
#
_entry.id   AF-X0KEY6-F1
#
_cell.length_a   1.000
_cell.length_b   1.000
_cell.length_c   1.000
_cell.angle_alpha   90.00
_cell.angle_beta   90.00
_cell.angle_gamma   90.00
#
_symmetry.space_group_name_H-M   'P 1'
#
loop_
_entity.id
_entity.type
_entity.pdbx_description
1 polymer ?
#
loop_
_entity_poly.entity_id
_entity_poly.type
_entity_poly.pdbx_seq_one_letter_code
_entity_poly.pdbx_strand_id
1 'polypeptide(L)'
;MRVKLGSSLPSGDKHGVSVCIPIWEDNIAWAKRDPELIAQLKNGYPRFFVPLVVDELAERILTWTSELPSRFLTTEFRDELRQSLKERGRSAMLLTACCCAKDLQGYLERQRMRAFVLVVGFDGNIRPVKKSENGSDLNEIYVVIYPQQGEKEAKAFWQHAGYGISSRRATYWLENAPFLNRGRELPEAKEAKIAMQQRIADSLSTKDNKLKKSDVLLYPTGMSDISHIHDIISLYTTATKRTVAIFGFLYVYTFKVLSKIHGY
;
A
#
# COMPACT_ATOMS: atom_id res chain seq x y z
N MET A 1 -16.92 -30.87 4.98
CA MET A 1 -17.66 -29.61 4.79
C MET A 1 -17.08 -28.92 3.56
N ARG A 2 -17.87 -28.62 2.51
CA ARG A 2 -17.35 -27.86 1.35
C ARG A 2 -17.18 -26.40 1.77
N VAL A 3 -15.98 -25.86 1.58
CA VAL A 3 -15.69 -24.44 1.85
C VAL A 3 -16.44 -23.59 0.83
N LYS A 4 -17.10 -22.51 1.28
CA LYS A 4 -17.96 -21.67 0.42
C LYS A 4 -17.12 -20.79 -0.52
N LEU A 5 -17.58 -20.57 -1.76
CA LEU A 5 -16.99 -19.56 -2.66
C LEU A 5 -16.79 -18.22 -1.94
N GLY A 6 -15.64 -17.59 -2.17
CA GLY A 6 -15.33 -16.28 -1.62
C GLY A 6 -14.90 -16.26 -0.14
N SER A 7 -14.88 -17.43 0.52
CA SER A 7 -14.43 -17.54 1.91
C SER A 7 -12.90 -17.65 2.02
N SER A 8 -12.38 -17.25 3.19
CA SER A 8 -10.94 -17.24 3.49
C SER A 8 -10.35 -18.65 3.54
N LEU A 9 -9.10 -18.76 3.12
CA LEU A 9 -8.27 -19.94 3.32
C LEU A 9 -7.01 -19.52 4.11
N PRO A 10 -6.81 -20.04 5.34
CA PRO A 10 -7.69 -20.96 6.09
C PRO A 10 -9.05 -20.35 6.47
N SER A 11 -10.08 -21.20 6.63
CA SER A 11 -11.42 -20.74 6.98
C SER A 11 -11.44 -20.01 8.32
N GLY A 12 -12.07 -18.83 8.35
CA GLY A 12 -12.19 -17.99 9.55
C GLY A 12 -11.00 -17.06 9.81
N ASP A 13 -9.89 -17.17 9.07
CA ASP A 13 -8.77 -16.23 9.21
C ASP A 13 -9.14 -14.85 8.63
N LYS A 14 -9.22 -13.85 9.52
CA LYS A 14 -9.49 -12.44 9.18
C LYS A 14 -8.40 -11.79 8.31
N HIS A 15 -7.20 -12.38 8.28
CA HIS A 15 -6.06 -11.90 7.48
C HIS A 15 -5.63 -12.90 6.41
N GLY A 16 -6.45 -13.91 6.11
CA GLY A 16 -6.17 -14.88 5.07
C GLY A 16 -5.95 -14.21 3.71
N VAL A 17 -4.91 -14.67 3.02
CA VAL A 17 -4.46 -14.11 1.73
C VAL A 17 -4.88 -14.97 0.54
N SER A 18 -5.68 -16.00 0.79
CA SER A 18 -6.19 -16.94 -0.20
C SER A 18 -7.69 -17.05 -0.06
N VAL A 19 -8.37 -17.23 -1.19
CA VAL A 19 -9.83 -17.27 -1.29
C VAL A 19 -10.26 -18.58 -1.91
N CYS A 20 -11.36 -19.15 -1.41
CA CYS A 20 -11.92 -20.37 -1.97
C CYS A 20 -12.68 -20.08 -3.27
N ILE A 21 -12.29 -20.77 -4.36
CA ILE A 21 -12.96 -20.79 -5.66
C ILE A 21 -13.16 -22.27 -6.04
N PRO A 22 -14.27 -22.90 -5.59
CA PRO A 22 -14.35 -24.35 -5.42
C PRO A 22 -14.57 -25.15 -6.71
N ILE A 23 -15.17 -24.57 -7.75
CA ILE A 23 -15.49 -25.27 -9.00
C ILE A 23 -14.86 -24.60 -10.22
N TRP A 24 -14.78 -25.32 -11.34
CA TRP A 24 -14.11 -24.83 -12.55
C TRP A 24 -14.85 -23.65 -13.19
N GLU A 25 -16.18 -23.67 -13.13
CA GLU A 25 -17.05 -22.59 -13.61
C GLU A 25 -16.74 -21.27 -12.86
N ASP A 26 -16.55 -21.34 -11.55
CA ASP A 26 -16.14 -20.19 -10.73
C ASP A 26 -14.73 -19.71 -11.10
N ASN A 27 -13.81 -20.61 -11.41
CA ASN A 27 -12.46 -20.23 -11.87
C ASN A 27 -12.51 -19.51 -13.23
N ILE A 28 -13.36 -19.96 -14.16
CA ILE A 28 -13.59 -19.29 -15.45
C ILE A 28 -14.22 -17.91 -15.22
N ALA A 29 -15.25 -17.81 -14.38
CA ALA A 29 -15.92 -16.55 -14.06
C ALA A 29 -14.97 -15.56 -13.38
N TRP A 30 -14.13 -16.03 -12.45
CA TRP A 30 -13.06 -15.24 -11.84
C TRP A 30 -12.05 -14.73 -12.88
N ALA A 31 -11.57 -15.59 -13.77
CA ALA A 31 -10.62 -15.22 -14.82
C ALA A 31 -11.21 -14.17 -15.79
N LYS A 32 -12.53 -14.25 -16.06
CA LYS A 32 -13.27 -13.29 -16.88
C LYS A 32 -13.69 -12.01 -16.13
N ARG A 33 -13.40 -11.92 -14.83
CA ARG A 33 -13.84 -10.82 -13.95
C ARG A 33 -15.36 -10.64 -13.92
N ASP A 34 -16.08 -11.74 -13.87
CA ASP A 34 -17.53 -11.75 -13.72
C ASP A 34 -17.96 -10.94 -12.48
N PRO A 35 -18.84 -9.92 -12.61
CA PRO A 35 -19.20 -9.04 -11.50
C PRO A 35 -19.87 -9.77 -10.33
N GLU A 36 -20.73 -10.76 -10.61
CA GLU A 36 -21.46 -11.50 -9.57
C GLU A 36 -20.52 -12.38 -8.75
N LEU A 37 -19.54 -13.02 -9.41
CA LEU A 37 -18.51 -13.77 -8.71
C LEU A 37 -17.58 -12.86 -7.91
N ILE A 38 -17.10 -11.76 -8.50
CA ILE A 38 -16.18 -10.84 -7.81
C ILE A 38 -16.83 -10.25 -6.56
N ALA A 39 -18.13 -9.93 -6.60
CA ALA A 39 -18.89 -9.42 -5.45
C ALA A 39 -19.00 -10.43 -4.29
N GLN A 40 -18.80 -11.73 -4.55
CA GLN A 40 -18.83 -12.77 -3.51
C GLN A 40 -17.48 -12.92 -2.79
N LEU A 41 -16.39 -12.42 -3.36
CA LEU A 41 -15.05 -12.54 -2.76
C LEU A 41 -14.93 -11.62 -1.54
N LYS A 42 -14.68 -12.20 -0.37
CA LYS A 42 -14.48 -11.45 0.88
C LYS A 42 -13.01 -11.17 1.17
N ASN A 43 -12.11 -11.82 0.45
CA ASN A 43 -10.68 -11.67 0.54
C ASN A 43 -10.04 -12.14 -0.76
N GLY A 44 -8.71 -12.03 -0.81
CA GLY A 44 -7.89 -12.55 -1.88
C GLY A 44 -6.45 -12.21 -1.61
N TYR A 45 -5.60 -12.47 -2.60
CA TYR A 45 -4.20 -12.09 -2.49
C TYR A 45 -4.07 -10.57 -2.43
N PRO A 46 -3.42 -9.98 -1.40
CA PRO A 46 -3.49 -8.55 -1.08
C PRO A 46 -3.13 -7.58 -2.22
N ARG A 47 -2.31 -7.98 -3.20
CA ARG A 47 -2.02 -7.12 -4.38
C ARG A 47 -3.11 -7.14 -5.44
N PHE A 48 -3.89 -8.21 -5.54
CA PHE A 48 -4.99 -8.35 -6.52
C PHE A 48 -6.34 -7.92 -5.95
N PHE A 49 -6.47 -8.03 -4.63
CA PHE A 49 -7.64 -7.69 -3.86
C PHE A 49 -7.19 -6.77 -2.72
N VAL A 50 -7.59 -5.49 -2.76
CA VAL A 50 -7.38 -4.59 -1.63
C VAL A 50 -8.21 -5.12 -0.47
N PRO A 51 -7.63 -5.45 0.69
CA PRO A 51 -8.40 -6.04 1.78
C PRO A 51 -9.50 -5.09 2.24
N LEU A 52 -10.73 -5.59 2.45
CA LEU A 52 -11.88 -4.76 2.84
C LEU A 52 -11.65 -3.94 4.11
N VAL A 53 -10.84 -4.44 5.04
CA VAL A 53 -10.45 -3.70 6.26
C VAL A 53 -9.53 -2.51 5.99
N VAL A 54 -8.77 -2.54 4.89
CA VAL A 54 -7.98 -1.39 4.41
C VAL A 54 -8.93 -0.32 3.86
N ASP A 55 -9.95 -0.73 3.09
CA ASP A 55 -10.96 0.19 2.57
C ASP A 55 -11.79 0.81 3.71
N GLU A 56 -12.18 0.03 4.72
CA GLU A 56 -12.85 0.56 5.92
C GLU A 56 -12.00 1.62 6.61
N LEU A 57 -10.71 1.34 6.84
CA LEU A 57 -9.80 2.32 7.44
C LEU A 57 -9.68 3.59 6.58
N ALA A 58 -9.59 3.45 5.26
CA ALA A 58 -9.51 4.58 4.35
C ALA A 58 -10.75 5.48 4.49
N GLU A 59 -11.95 4.91 4.48
CA GLU A 59 -13.18 5.66 4.65
C GLU A 59 -13.31 6.31 6.04
N ARG A 60 -12.88 5.63 7.10
CA ARG A 60 -12.88 6.22 8.45
C ARG A 60 -11.92 7.40 8.56
N ILE A 61 -10.73 7.31 7.96
CA ILE A 61 -9.78 8.42 7.89
C ILE A 61 -10.37 9.58 7.08
N LEU A 62 -11.00 9.31 5.95
CA LEU A 62 -11.61 10.36 5.13
C LEU A 62 -12.77 11.06 5.86
N THR A 63 -13.56 10.31 6.62
CA THR A 63 -14.61 10.86 7.49
C THR A 63 -14.01 11.74 8.58
N TRP A 64 -13.04 11.23 9.35
CA TRP A 64 -12.32 11.98 10.38
C TRP A 64 -11.74 13.29 9.83
N THR A 65 -11.04 13.23 8.69
CA THR A 65 -10.42 14.40 8.08
C THR A 65 -11.42 15.45 7.60
N SER A 66 -12.64 15.04 7.23
CA SER A 66 -13.71 15.97 6.85
C SER A 66 -14.33 16.71 8.03
N GLU A 67 -14.30 16.11 9.22
CA GLU A 67 -14.88 16.64 10.46
C GLU A 67 -13.89 17.49 11.27
N LEU A 68 -12.60 17.46 10.93
CA LEU A 68 -11.54 18.14 11.67
C LEU A 68 -11.79 19.67 11.74
N PRO A 69 -11.72 20.27 12.95
CA PRO A 69 -11.89 21.71 13.10
C PRO A 69 -10.83 22.49 12.34
N SER A 70 -11.27 23.51 11.61
CA SER A 70 -10.43 24.30 10.70
C SER A 70 -9.22 24.96 11.37
N ARG A 71 -9.27 25.19 12.69
CA ARG A 71 -8.20 25.81 13.49
C ARG A 71 -6.91 24.99 13.57
N PHE A 72 -6.97 23.68 13.31
CA PHE A 72 -5.80 22.81 13.37
C PHE A 72 -5.02 22.74 12.04
N LEU A 73 -5.49 23.45 11.00
CA LEU A 73 -4.95 23.39 9.64
C LEU A 73 -4.57 24.78 9.15
N THR A 74 -3.43 24.89 8.46
CA THR A 74 -3.09 26.09 7.69
C THR A 74 -4.15 26.33 6.62
N THR A 75 -4.35 27.59 6.21
CA THR A 75 -5.39 27.94 5.22
C THR A 75 -5.19 27.19 3.90
N GLU A 76 -3.96 27.17 3.38
CA GLU A 76 -3.61 26.49 2.13
C GLU A 76 -3.93 24.99 2.19
N PHE A 77 -3.46 24.29 3.23
CA PHE A 77 -3.70 22.86 3.42
C PHE A 77 -5.19 22.54 3.55
N ARG A 78 -5.93 23.41 4.24
CA ARG A 78 -7.36 23.26 4.45
C ARG A 78 -8.14 23.37 3.14
N ASP A 79 -7.78 24.30 2.27
CA ASP A 79 -8.49 24.52 1.02
C ASP A 79 -8.25 23.37 0.04
N GLU A 80 -7.01 22.88 -0.08
CA GLU A 80 -6.68 21.70 -0.90
C GLU A 80 -7.35 20.42 -0.39
N LEU A 81 -7.32 20.19 0.92
CA LEU A 81 -7.98 19.05 1.56
C LEU A 81 -9.49 19.11 1.34
N ARG A 82 -10.13 20.25 1.59
CA ARG A 82 -11.57 20.44 1.36
C ARG A 82 -11.96 20.21 -0.09
N GLN A 83 -11.15 20.69 -1.03
CA GLN A 83 -11.42 20.50 -2.44
C GLN A 83 -11.38 19.02 -2.79
N SER A 84 -10.36 18.29 -2.33
CA SER A 84 -10.19 16.86 -2.58
C SER A 84 -11.30 16.02 -1.93
N LEU A 85 -11.74 16.38 -0.72
CA LEU A 85 -12.82 15.68 0.00
C LEU A 85 -14.21 15.94 -0.58
N LYS A 86 -14.44 17.07 -1.27
CA LYS A 86 -15.72 17.42 -1.89
C LYS A 86 -15.97 16.69 -3.22
N GLU A 87 -14.95 16.10 -3.83
CA GLU A 87 -15.10 15.40 -5.10
C GLU A 87 -16.01 14.18 -4.94
N ARG A 88 -17.08 14.11 -5.74
CA ARG A 88 -18.05 13.02 -5.68
C ARG A 88 -17.37 11.71 -6.06
N GLY A 89 -17.52 10.69 -5.22
CA GLY A 89 -16.91 9.38 -5.44
C GLY A 89 -15.40 9.34 -5.16
N ARG A 90 -14.84 10.32 -4.44
CA ARG A 90 -13.45 10.30 -3.97
C ARG A 90 -13.14 9.02 -3.20
N SER A 91 -11.93 8.50 -3.39
CA SER A 91 -11.39 7.37 -2.64
C SER A 91 -9.99 7.72 -2.14
N ALA A 92 -9.42 6.88 -1.27
CA ALA A 92 -8.04 7.01 -0.85
C ALA A 92 -7.30 5.69 -0.84
N MET A 93 -6.02 5.75 -1.18
CA MET A 93 -5.09 4.64 -1.06
C MET A 93 -4.20 4.85 0.15
N LEU A 94 -4.05 3.81 0.97
CA LEU A 94 -3.23 3.83 2.18
C LEU A 94 -1.88 3.16 1.92
N LEU A 95 -0.79 3.90 2.08
CA LEU A 95 0.57 3.46 1.75
C LEU A 95 1.50 3.47 2.96
N THR A 96 2.58 2.70 2.86
CA THR A 96 3.48 2.42 3.99
C THR A 96 4.54 3.49 4.24
N ALA A 97 4.85 4.34 3.25
CA ALA A 97 5.95 5.29 3.29
C ALA A 97 5.66 6.55 2.47
N CYS A 98 6.38 7.63 2.79
CA CYS A 98 6.25 8.92 2.11
C CYS A 98 6.59 8.82 0.62
N CYS A 99 7.71 8.16 0.28
CA CYS A 99 8.13 7.95 -1.11
C CYS A 99 7.05 7.23 -1.92
N CYS A 100 6.48 6.15 -1.37
CA CYS A 100 5.41 5.41 -2.02
C CYS A 100 4.19 6.27 -2.35
N ALA A 101 3.84 7.22 -1.48
CA ALA A 101 2.71 8.13 -1.68
C ALA A 101 3.00 9.19 -2.74
N LYS A 102 4.23 9.72 -2.77
CA LYS A 102 4.71 10.60 -3.84
C LYS A 102 4.71 9.88 -5.19
N ASP A 103 5.11 8.61 -5.23
CA ASP A 103 5.12 7.82 -6.46
C ASP A 103 3.71 7.59 -7.01
N LEU A 104 2.75 7.25 -6.14
CA LEU A 104 1.34 7.11 -6.55
C LEU A 104 0.76 8.44 -7.01
N GLN A 105 1.03 9.53 -6.27
CA GLN A 105 0.61 10.87 -6.67
C GLN A 105 1.14 11.22 -8.07
N GLY A 106 2.46 11.10 -8.27
CA GLY A 106 3.08 11.40 -9.56
C GLY A 106 2.59 10.46 -10.68
N TYR A 107 2.31 9.19 -10.37
CA TYR A 107 1.72 8.25 -11.32
C TYR A 107 0.32 8.71 -11.77
N LEU A 108 -0.55 9.07 -10.83
CA LEU A 108 -1.90 9.57 -11.13
C LEU A 108 -1.86 10.90 -11.90
N GLU A 109 -0.98 11.82 -11.51
CA GLU A 109 -0.81 13.10 -12.20
C GLU A 109 -0.34 12.93 -13.66
N ARG A 110 0.54 11.95 -13.94
CA ARG A 110 0.91 11.58 -15.32
C ARG A 110 -0.28 11.06 -16.13
N GLN A 111 -1.25 10.45 -15.48
CA GLN A 111 -2.53 10.04 -16.07
C GLN A 111 -3.57 11.17 -16.12
N ARG A 112 -3.17 12.42 -15.85
CA ARG A 112 -4.04 13.62 -15.75
C ARG A 112 -5.11 13.50 -14.67
N MET A 113 -4.83 12.72 -13.63
CA MET A 113 -5.68 12.58 -12.46
C MET A 113 -5.11 13.41 -11.33
N ARG A 114 -5.94 14.25 -10.71
CA ARG A 114 -5.55 14.95 -9.49
C ARG A 114 -5.39 13.95 -8.36
N ALA A 115 -4.34 14.10 -7.56
CA ALA A 115 -4.15 13.37 -6.32
C ALA A 115 -3.64 14.31 -5.24
N PHE A 116 -4.09 14.10 -4.00
CA PHE A 116 -3.68 14.87 -2.85
C PHE A 116 -3.12 13.94 -1.77
N VAL A 117 -1.98 14.29 -1.19
CA VAL A 117 -1.29 13.44 -0.23
C VAL A 117 -1.24 14.11 1.14
N LEU A 118 -1.67 13.36 2.15
CA LEU A 118 -1.54 13.74 3.55
C LEU A 118 -0.96 12.60 4.37
N VAL A 119 -0.38 12.95 5.51
CA VAL A 119 0.07 12.01 6.54
C VAL A 119 -0.93 12.06 7.68
N VAL A 120 -1.33 10.88 8.16
CA VAL A 120 -2.11 10.71 9.39
C VAL A 120 -1.21 10.04 10.41
N GLY A 121 -1.01 10.69 11.55
CA GLY A 121 -0.39 10.12 12.74
C GLY A 121 -1.36 9.22 13.50
N PHE A 122 -0.83 8.25 14.24
CA PHE A 122 -1.63 7.32 15.02
C PHE A 122 -2.49 8.01 16.09
N ASP A 123 -2.04 9.16 16.57
CA ASP A 123 -2.74 10.07 17.48
C ASP A 123 -3.89 10.85 16.83
N GLY A 124 -4.05 10.75 15.51
CA GLY A 124 -5.08 11.45 14.71
C GLY A 124 -4.63 12.80 14.18
N ASN A 125 -3.39 13.23 14.43
CA ASN A 125 -2.84 14.43 13.83
C ASN A 125 -2.69 14.25 12.32
N ILE A 126 -3.07 15.27 11.56
CA ILE A 126 -2.90 15.28 10.11
C ILE A 126 -2.01 16.43 9.66
N ARG A 127 -1.26 16.18 8.59
CA ARG A 127 -0.37 17.18 8.00
C ARG A 127 -0.15 16.90 6.52
N PRO A 128 0.17 17.92 5.71
CA PRO A 128 0.64 17.70 4.35
C PRO A 128 1.99 16.98 4.36
N VAL A 129 2.26 16.21 3.31
CA VAL A 129 3.60 15.66 3.07
C VAL A 129 4.55 16.78 2.68
N LYS A 130 5.69 16.90 3.37
CA LYS A 130 6.70 17.90 2.99
C LYS A 130 7.53 17.40 1.80
N LYS A 131 7.98 18.32 0.93
CA LYS A 131 8.81 17.98 -0.24
C LYS A 131 10.10 17.22 0.13
N SER A 132 10.77 17.65 1.20
CA SER A 132 12.02 17.03 1.70
C SER A 132 11.82 15.79 2.56
N GLU A 133 10.59 15.45 2.93
CA GLU A 133 10.31 14.33 3.81
C GLU A 133 10.45 13.00 3.09
N ASN A 134 11.29 12.12 3.64
CA ASN A 134 11.52 10.77 3.17
C ASN A 134 11.48 9.82 4.38
N GLY A 135 11.00 8.60 4.15
CA GLY A 135 10.99 7.55 5.18
C GLY A 135 9.62 6.91 5.39
N SER A 136 9.58 6.07 6.41
CA SER A 136 8.39 5.36 6.88
C SER A 136 8.38 5.38 8.41
N ASP A 137 7.26 5.78 9.01
CA ASP A 137 6.99 5.58 10.43
C ASP A 137 5.82 4.61 10.59
N LEU A 138 5.94 3.66 11.51
CA LEU A 138 4.85 2.73 11.84
C LEU A 138 3.66 3.47 12.48
N ASN A 139 3.91 4.61 13.11
CA ASN A 139 2.91 5.52 13.66
C ASN A 139 2.25 6.41 12.61
N GLU A 140 2.67 6.36 11.34
CA GLU A 140 2.13 7.21 10.28
C GLU A 140 1.58 6.39 9.12
N ILE A 141 0.38 6.71 8.66
CA ILE A 141 -0.14 6.23 7.38
C ILE A 141 -0.16 7.38 6.38
N TYR A 142 0.34 7.10 5.19
CA TYR A 142 0.30 8.04 4.08
C TYR A 142 -0.95 7.77 3.26
N VAL A 143 -1.74 8.81 3.05
CA VAL A 143 -3.07 8.75 2.44
C VAL A 143 -3.03 9.53 1.14
N VAL A 144 -3.28 8.86 0.02
CA VAL A 144 -3.40 9.49 -1.29
C VAL A 144 -4.87 9.53 -1.67
N ILE A 145 -5.46 10.73 -1.65
CA ILE A 145 -6.86 10.99 -2.02
C ILE A 145 -6.92 11.29 -3.52
N TYR A 146 -7.85 10.65 -4.22
CA TYR A 146 -8.06 10.83 -5.66
C TYR A 146 -9.56 10.70 -6.02
N PRO A 147 -10.00 11.30 -7.14
CA PRO A 147 -11.38 11.19 -7.59
C PRO A 147 -11.69 9.79 -8.15
N GLN A 148 -12.98 9.46 -8.27
CA GLN A 148 -13.45 8.15 -8.71
C GLN A 148 -12.81 7.64 -10.01
N GLN A 149 -12.55 8.53 -10.97
CA GLN A 149 -11.95 8.16 -12.27
C GLN A 149 -10.52 7.61 -12.11
N GLY A 150 -9.86 7.88 -10.98
CA GLY A 150 -8.51 7.39 -10.66
C GLY A 150 -8.49 5.97 -10.09
N GLU A 151 -9.63 5.39 -9.72
CA GLU A 151 -9.71 4.12 -8.99
C GLU A 151 -9.02 2.96 -9.73
N LYS A 152 -9.24 2.86 -11.05
CA LYS A 152 -8.63 1.82 -11.88
C LYS A 152 -7.10 1.94 -11.90
N GLU A 153 -6.59 3.16 -11.99
CA GLU A 153 -5.15 3.45 -12.06
C GLU A 153 -4.48 3.29 -10.69
N ALA A 154 -5.11 3.78 -9.63
CA ALA A 154 -4.66 3.59 -8.26
C ALA A 154 -4.59 2.10 -7.88
N LYS A 155 -5.60 1.31 -8.28
CA LYS A 155 -5.62 -0.16 -8.08
C LYS A 155 -4.53 -0.86 -8.88
N ALA A 156 -4.28 -0.43 -10.12
CA ALA A 156 -3.18 -0.97 -10.93
C ALA A 156 -1.81 -0.67 -10.27
N PHE A 157 -1.62 0.56 -9.78
CA PHE A 157 -0.42 0.94 -9.04
C PHE A 157 -0.25 0.09 -7.78
N TRP A 158 -1.28 -0.04 -6.95
CA TRP A 158 -1.28 -0.92 -5.77
C TRP A 158 -0.83 -2.34 -6.11
N GLN A 159 -1.39 -2.90 -7.18
CA GLN A 159 -1.09 -4.26 -7.63
C GLN A 159 0.36 -4.42 -8.10
N HIS A 160 0.88 -3.44 -8.83
CA HIS A 160 2.20 -3.49 -9.47
C HIS A 160 3.33 -3.11 -8.52
N ALA A 161 3.18 -2.02 -7.76
CA ALA A 161 4.21 -1.53 -6.84
C ALA A 161 4.20 -2.26 -5.49
N GLY A 162 3.04 -2.75 -5.03
CA GLY A 162 2.95 -3.48 -3.76
C GLY A 162 3.23 -2.60 -2.53
N TYR A 163 3.00 -1.30 -2.63
CA TYR A 163 3.26 -0.27 -1.60
C TYR A 163 2.16 -0.13 -0.52
N GLY A 164 1.09 -0.89 -0.68
CA GLY A 164 -0.07 -0.85 0.18
C GLY A 164 0.18 -1.25 1.63
N ILE A 165 -0.60 -0.71 2.56
CA ILE A 165 -0.61 -1.23 3.94
C ILE A 165 -1.21 -2.64 4.00
N SER A 166 -0.83 -3.41 5.03
CA SER A 166 -1.38 -4.74 5.27
C SER A 166 -2.74 -4.70 5.97
N SER A 167 -3.53 -5.77 5.83
CA SER A 167 -4.79 -5.94 6.57
C SER A 167 -4.58 -5.94 8.09
N ARG A 168 -3.45 -6.48 8.57
CA ARG A 168 -3.06 -6.44 9.99
C ARG A 168 -2.84 -5.01 10.49
N ARG A 169 -2.11 -4.19 9.71
CA ARG A 169 -1.89 -2.78 10.05
C ARG A 169 -3.21 -2.01 10.07
N ALA A 170 -4.07 -2.24 9.07
CA ALA A 170 -5.36 -1.58 9.01
C ALA A 170 -6.28 -1.94 10.18
N THR A 171 -6.35 -3.24 10.52
CA THR A 171 -7.10 -3.73 11.69
C THR A 171 -6.55 -3.13 12.98
N TYR A 172 -5.23 -3.13 13.14
CA TYR A 172 -4.59 -2.54 14.31
C TYR A 172 -4.95 -1.05 14.49
N TRP A 173 -4.92 -0.26 13.42
CA TRP A 173 -5.32 1.14 13.44
C TRP A 173 -6.81 1.33 13.77
N LEU A 174 -7.70 0.58 13.13
CA LEU A 174 -9.13 0.63 13.41
C LEU A 174 -9.46 0.27 14.87
N GLU A 175 -8.78 -0.72 15.43
CA GLU A 175 -9.00 -1.18 16.80
C GLU A 175 -8.37 -0.26 17.84
N ASN A 176 -7.25 0.40 17.55
CA ASN A 176 -6.41 1.02 18.58
C ASN A 176 -6.15 2.52 18.43
N ALA A 177 -6.32 3.11 17.23
CA ALA A 177 -6.08 4.55 17.07
C ALA A 177 -7.11 5.36 17.89
N PRO A 178 -6.69 6.32 18.75
CA PRO A 178 -7.59 7.02 19.65
C PRO A 178 -8.75 7.73 18.96
N PHE A 179 -8.51 8.29 17.77
CA PHE A 179 -9.51 8.99 16.96
C PHE A 179 -10.50 8.05 16.25
N LEU A 180 -10.23 6.73 16.23
CA LEU A 180 -11.09 5.73 15.60
C LEU A 180 -11.85 4.87 16.62
N ASN A 181 -11.18 4.41 17.69
CA ASN A 181 -11.81 3.46 18.62
C ASN A 181 -11.29 3.48 20.08
N ARG A 182 -10.86 4.64 20.61
CA ARG A 182 -10.47 4.83 22.03
C ARG A 182 -9.45 3.80 22.59
N GLY A 183 -8.68 3.13 21.74
CA GLY A 183 -7.71 2.12 22.16
C GLY A 183 -6.39 2.70 22.68
N ARG A 184 -5.53 1.81 23.22
CA ARG A 184 -4.20 2.13 23.78
C ARG A 184 -3.06 1.71 22.83
N GLU A 185 -1.87 2.20 23.17
CA GLU A 185 -0.56 2.22 22.48
C GLU A 185 -0.19 1.12 21.47
N LEU A 186 0.72 1.52 20.55
CA LEU A 186 1.35 0.66 19.55
C LEU A 186 2.16 -0.49 20.18
N PRO A 187 1.96 -1.75 19.76
CA PRO A 187 2.88 -2.82 20.11
C PRO A 187 4.26 -2.54 19.52
N GLU A 188 5.29 -2.86 20.30
CA GLU A 188 6.69 -2.54 19.97
C GLU A 188 7.22 -3.42 18.82
N ALA A 189 7.09 -2.93 17.58
CA ALA A 189 7.49 -3.66 16.37
C ALA A 189 8.96 -3.44 15.96
N LYS A 190 9.66 -2.49 16.58
CA LYS A 190 11.06 -2.14 16.23
C LYS A 190 12.02 -3.28 16.53
N GLU A 191 11.84 -3.95 17.66
CA GLU A 191 12.69 -5.07 18.07
C GLU A 191 12.54 -6.27 17.13
N ALA A 192 11.29 -6.60 16.76
CA ALA A 192 11.01 -7.67 15.81
C ALA A 192 11.67 -7.43 14.43
N LYS A 193 11.66 -6.19 13.94
CA LYS A 193 12.34 -5.81 12.69
C LYS A 193 13.84 -6.09 12.78
N ILE A 194 14.49 -5.62 13.86
CA ILE A 194 15.93 -5.80 14.08
C ILE A 194 16.28 -7.28 14.18
N ALA A 195 15.50 -8.06 14.92
CA ALA A 195 15.69 -9.50 15.07
C ALA A 195 15.57 -10.25 13.74
N MET A 196 14.60 -9.89 12.88
CA MET A 196 14.46 -10.48 11.54
C MET A 196 15.65 -10.15 10.65
N GLN A 197 16.10 -8.89 10.61
CA GLN A 197 17.27 -8.49 9.83
C GLN A 197 18.52 -9.26 10.26
N GLN A 198 18.75 -9.39 11.56
CA GLN A 198 19.89 -10.14 12.08
C GLN A 198 19.83 -11.62 11.68
N ARG A 199 18.67 -12.27 11.85
CA ARG A 199 18.49 -13.69 11.46
C ARG A 199 18.75 -13.93 9.98
N ILE A 200 18.30 -13.03 9.10
CA ILE A 200 18.54 -13.12 7.66
C ILE A 200 20.03 -12.92 7.37
N ALA A 201 20.66 -11.90 7.97
CA ALA A 201 22.08 -11.63 7.79
C ALA A 201 22.95 -12.83 8.24
N ASP A 202 22.65 -13.41 9.40
CA ASP A 202 23.35 -14.59 9.91
C ASP A 202 23.16 -15.79 9.00
N SER A 203 21.93 -16.04 8.53
CA SER A 203 21.60 -17.17 7.67
C SER A 203 22.22 -17.08 6.27
N LEU A 204 22.44 -15.88 5.76
CA LEU A 204 23.02 -15.64 4.42
C LEU A 204 24.52 -15.34 4.47
N SER A 205 25.10 -15.20 5.67
CA SER A 205 26.53 -15.05 5.85
C SER A 205 27.26 -16.33 5.47
N THR A 206 28.34 -16.19 4.72
CA THR A 206 29.22 -17.30 4.35
C THR A 206 30.48 -17.29 5.22
N LYS A 207 31.46 -18.17 4.91
CA LYS A 207 32.77 -18.12 5.57
C LYS A 207 33.50 -16.81 5.24
N ASP A 208 33.43 -16.39 3.97
CA ASP A 208 34.21 -15.27 3.44
C ASP A 208 33.44 -13.93 3.38
N ASN A 209 32.13 -13.96 3.57
CA ASN A 209 31.29 -12.76 3.60
C ASN A 209 30.37 -12.77 4.83
N LYS A 210 30.66 -11.89 5.79
CA LYS A 210 29.84 -11.71 7.00
C LYS A 210 28.93 -10.50 6.83
N LEU A 211 27.65 -10.78 6.58
CA LEU A 211 26.62 -9.76 6.45
C LEU A 211 26.27 -9.19 7.81
N LYS A 212 26.04 -7.88 7.85
CA LYS A 212 25.50 -7.16 9.01
C LYS A 212 24.00 -7.00 8.83
N LYS A 213 23.28 -6.79 9.93
CA LYS A 213 21.84 -6.44 9.87
C LYS A 213 21.55 -5.21 9.01
N SER A 214 22.50 -4.28 8.89
CA SER A 214 22.40 -3.08 8.04
C SER A 214 22.37 -3.39 6.55
N ASP A 215 22.84 -4.59 6.16
CA ASP A 215 22.91 -5.03 4.77
C ASP A 215 21.59 -5.70 4.34
N VAL A 216 20.64 -5.88 5.26
CA VAL A 216 19.33 -6.48 5.02
C VAL A 216 18.25 -5.40 5.05
N LEU A 217 17.68 -5.09 3.90
CA LEU A 217 16.52 -4.21 3.77
C LEU A 217 15.23 -5.04 3.79
N LEU A 218 14.23 -4.60 4.57
CA LEU A 218 12.93 -5.26 4.66
C LEU A 218 11.85 -4.40 4.04
N TYR A 219 11.11 -4.98 3.11
CA TYR A 219 9.97 -4.35 2.44
C TYR A 219 8.66 -5.08 2.75
N PRO A 220 7.51 -4.40 2.70
CA PRO A 220 6.21 -5.02 2.99
C PRO A 220 5.85 -6.17 2.04
N THR A 221 6.33 -6.11 0.80
CA THR A 221 6.11 -7.13 -0.23
C THR A 221 7.33 -7.25 -1.15
N GLY A 222 7.48 -8.39 -1.83
CA GLY A 222 8.55 -8.56 -2.82
C GLY A 222 8.41 -7.62 -4.03
N MET A 223 7.21 -7.19 -4.39
CA MET A 223 7.05 -6.16 -5.42
C MET A 223 7.50 -4.78 -4.93
N SER A 224 7.25 -4.47 -3.65
CA SER A 224 7.75 -3.23 -3.06
C SER A 224 9.28 -3.18 -3.05
N ASP A 225 9.94 -4.30 -2.76
CA ASP A 225 11.39 -4.43 -2.89
C ASP A 225 11.87 -4.13 -4.33
N ILE A 226 11.29 -4.83 -5.32
CA ILE A 226 11.61 -4.61 -6.74
C ILE A 226 11.40 -3.16 -7.19
N SER A 227 10.31 -2.52 -6.75
CA SER A 227 10.04 -1.11 -7.05
C SER A 227 11.06 -0.16 -6.41
N HIS A 228 11.42 -0.37 -5.14
CA HIS A 228 12.41 0.50 -4.48
C HIS A 228 13.82 0.33 -5.06
N ILE A 229 14.17 -0.85 -5.58
CA ILE A 229 15.44 -1.04 -6.31
C ILE A 229 15.53 -0.08 -7.50
N HIS A 230 14.43 0.13 -8.24
CA HIS A 230 14.42 1.13 -9.31
C HIS A 230 14.72 2.54 -8.77
N ASP A 231 14.07 2.96 -7.68
CA ASP A 231 14.26 4.29 -7.11
C ASP A 231 15.71 4.49 -6.66
N ILE A 232 16.30 3.49 -6.00
CA ILE A 232 17.70 3.50 -5.57
C ILE A 232 18.62 3.65 -6.78
N ILE A 233 18.48 2.79 -7.80
CA ILE A 233 19.31 2.87 -9.03
C ILE A 233 19.15 4.25 -9.71
N SER A 234 17.93 4.78 -9.70
CA SER A 234 17.61 6.09 -10.28
C SER A 234 18.34 7.25 -9.60
N LEU A 235 18.71 7.11 -8.32
CA LEU A 235 19.50 8.12 -7.60
C LEU A 235 20.99 8.08 -7.98
N TYR A 236 21.51 6.95 -8.42
CA TYR A 236 22.92 6.77 -8.77
C TYR A 236 23.24 7.03 -10.25
N THR A 237 22.24 7.23 -11.10
CA THR A 237 22.43 7.43 -12.54
C THR A 237 22.06 8.84 -12.99
N THR A 238 22.99 9.50 -13.67
CA THR A 238 22.80 10.79 -14.34
C THR A 238 22.26 10.66 -15.76
N ALA A 239 22.10 9.43 -16.26
CA ALA A 239 21.65 9.18 -17.62
C ALA A 239 20.16 9.55 -17.78
N THR A 240 19.86 10.34 -18.80
CA THR A 240 18.50 10.76 -19.17
C THR A 240 17.67 9.62 -19.76
N LYS A 241 18.32 8.60 -20.33
CA LYS A 241 17.70 7.38 -20.85
C LYS A 241 18.26 6.17 -20.14
N ARG A 242 17.36 5.32 -19.64
CA ARG A 242 17.70 4.12 -18.86
C ARG A 242 17.12 2.91 -19.56
N THR A 243 17.87 1.82 -19.60
CA THR A 243 17.44 0.54 -20.19
C THR A 243 17.64 -0.55 -19.14
N VAL A 244 16.63 -1.39 -18.93
CA VAL A 244 16.70 -2.55 -18.04
C VAL A 244 16.67 -3.81 -18.91
N ALA A 245 17.71 -4.63 -18.81
CA ALA A 245 17.74 -5.96 -19.40
C ALA A 245 17.29 -6.98 -18.35
N ILE A 246 16.32 -7.83 -18.70
CA ILE A 246 15.84 -8.89 -17.81
C ILE A 246 16.02 -10.23 -18.52
N PHE A 247 16.73 -11.14 -17.87
CA PHE A 247 17.06 -12.45 -18.43
C PHE A 247 16.13 -13.54 -17.86
N GLY A 248 15.72 -14.48 -18.72
CA GLY A 248 14.99 -15.69 -18.31
C GLY A 248 13.46 -15.54 -18.25
N PHE A 249 12.81 -16.40 -17.45
CA PHE A 249 11.35 -16.40 -17.31
C PHE A 249 10.90 -15.27 -16.39
N LEU A 250 10.32 -14.25 -16.99
CA LEU A 250 9.93 -13.02 -16.34
C LEU A 250 8.76 -13.24 -15.37
N TYR A 251 8.96 -12.83 -14.12
CA TYR A 251 7.81 -12.54 -13.28
C TYR A 251 7.05 -11.36 -13.88
N VAL A 252 5.83 -11.62 -14.36
CA VAL A 252 5.04 -10.66 -15.17
C VAL A 252 4.90 -9.30 -14.49
N TYR A 253 4.80 -9.25 -13.16
CA TYR A 253 4.66 -7.98 -12.43
C TYR A 253 5.95 -7.16 -12.38
N THR A 254 7.13 -7.79 -12.44
CA THR A 254 8.41 -7.08 -12.61
C THR A 254 8.41 -6.29 -13.92
N PHE A 255 7.94 -6.91 -15.01
CA PHE A 255 7.78 -6.19 -16.28
C PHE A 255 6.73 -5.07 -16.18
N LYS A 256 5.58 -5.33 -15.54
CA LYS A 256 4.51 -4.32 -15.40
C LYS A 256 4.92 -3.13 -14.55
N VAL A 257 5.66 -3.32 -13.46
CA VAL A 257 6.12 -2.19 -12.64
C VAL A 257 7.10 -1.33 -13.43
N LEU A 258 8.07 -1.94 -14.13
CA LEU A 258 9.04 -1.20 -14.94
C LEU A 258 8.36 -0.44 -16.09
N SER A 259 7.51 -1.11 -16.88
CA SER A 259 6.88 -0.49 -18.06
C SER A 259 5.77 0.50 -17.71
N LYS A 260 4.88 0.17 -16.75
CA LYS A 260 3.70 1.01 -16.45
C LYS A 260 3.96 2.07 -15.40
N ILE A 261 4.75 1.76 -14.36
CA ILE A 261 4.94 2.68 -13.23
C ILE A 261 6.14 3.58 -13.47
N HIS A 262 7.26 2.98 -13.86
CA HIS A 262 8.56 3.66 -14.02
C HIS A 262 8.84 4.13 -15.47
N GLY A 263 8.01 3.74 -16.43
CA GLY A 263 8.06 4.27 -17.80
C GLY A 263 9.26 3.82 -18.64
N TYR A 264 9.77 2.61 -18.38
CA TYR A 264 10.74 1.95 -19.26
C TYR A 264 10.09 1.43 -20.55
#